data_AF-A0A804PF80-F1
#
_entry.id   AF-A0A804PF80-F1
#
_cell.length_a   1.000
_cell.length_b   1.000
_cell.length_c   1.000
_cell.angle_alpha   90.00
_cell.angle_beta   90.00
_cell.angle_gamma   90.00
#
_symmetry.space_group_name_H-M   'P 1'
#
loop_
_entity.id
_entity.type
_entity.pdbx_description
1 polymer ?
#
loop_
_entity_poly.entity_id
_entity_poly.type
_entity_poly.pdbx_seq_one_letter_code
_entity_poly.pdbx_strand_id
1 'polypeptide(L)'
;MTEDERYESLRHCKWVDEVIPDAPWVVTEEFLDKHNIDFVAHDSLPYADASGAGNDVYEHVKKLGKFKETQRTDGISTSDIIMRIVKDYNEYVMRNLARGYTRKDLGVSYVKEKRLRVNMGLKNLRDRVKQHQEKVGEKEEWVENADRWVAGFLEKFEEGCHSMGTAIKERIQERLIKAQSSDFGSLLQYDSYDSDEAKENDEDEDEDELFEDVKE
;
A
#
# COMPACT_ATOMS: atom_id res chain seq x y z
N MET A 1 12.70 28.33 5.82
CA MET A 1 13.31 29.39 6.64
C MET A 1 14.27 30.17 5.77
N THR A 2 14.19 31.49 5.77
CA THR A 2 15.19 32.37 5.15
C THR A 2 16.49 32.39 5.98
N GLU A 3 17.54 33.05 5.50
CA GLU A 3 18.77 33.20 6.29
C GLU A 3 18.56 34.06 7.54
N ASP A 4 17.83 35.17 7.43
CA ASP A 4 17.48 36.03 8.57
C ASP A 4 16.75 35.25 9.68
N GLU A 5 15.77 34.43 9.30
CA GLU A 5 15.03 33.58 10.24
C GLU A 5 15.94 32.56 10.93
N ARG A 6 16.96 32.03 10.22
CA ARG A 6 17.94 31.11 10.82
C ARG A 6 18.88 31.83 11.78
N TYR A 7 19.34 33.03 11.44
CA TYR A 7 20.18 33.83 12.32
C TYR A 7 19.48 34.14 13.63
N GLU A 8 18.23 34.62 13.57
CA GLU A 8 17.45 34.90 14.77
C GLU A 8 17.13 33.64 15.58
N SER A 9 16.89 32.50 14.91
CA SER A 9 16.72 31.22 15.60
C SER A 9 17.96 30.83 16.43
N LEU A 10 19.17 31.05 15.90
CA LEU A 10 20.41 30.77 16.62
C LEU A 10 20.63 31.70 17.82
N ARG A 11 20.27 33.00 17.70
CA ARG A 11 20.38 33.97 18.82
C ARG A 11 19.52 33.61 20.03
N HIS A 12 18.46 32.82 19.84
CA HIS A 12 17.61 32.32 20.92
C HIS A 12 18.03 30.97 21.50
N CYS A 13 19.13 30.40 21.02
CA CYS A 13 19.70 29.17 21.58
C CYS A 13 20.41 29.46 22.90
N LYS A 14 20.07 28.72 23.96
CA LYS A 14 20.64 28.87 25.31
C LYS A 14 22.18 28.84 25.35
N TRP A 15 22.80 28.11 24.42
CA TRP A 15 24.23 27.81 24.42
C TRP A 15 25.05 28.68 23.46
N VAL A 16 24.42 29.65 22.80
CA VAL A 16 25.05 30.50 21.80
C VAL A 16 25.35 31.88 22.41
N ASP A 17 26.61 32.29 22.36
CA ASP A 17 27.05 33.62 22.81
C ASP A 17 27.10 34.65 21.65
N GLU A 18 27.57 34.23 20.48
CA GLU A 18 27.72 35.07 19.29
C GLU A 18 27.24 34.32 18.03
N VAL A 19 26.62 35.04 17.09
CA VAL A 19 26.22 34.51 15.78
C VAL A 19 26.95 35.32 14.71
N ILE A 20 27.72 34.62 13.85
CA ILE A 20 28.41 35.19 12.69
C ILE A 20 27.54 34.93 11.44
N PRO A 21 26.90 35.95 10.83
CA PRO A 21 26.19 35.81 9.57
C PRO A 21 27.14 35.52 8.42
N ASP A 22 26.60 35.02 7.30
CA ASP A 22 27.36 34.75 6.07
C ASP A 22 28.63 33.90 6.27
N ALA A 23 28.56 32.92 7.16
CA ALA A 23 29.66 31.98 7.41
C ALA A 23 30.06 31.24 6.12
N PRO A 24 31.37 31.07 5.86
CA PRO A 24 31.86 30.45 4.63
C PRO A 24 31.52 28.95 4.60
N TRP A 25 31.35 28.41 3.38
CA TRP A 25 31.13 26.96 3.19
C TRP A 25 32.34 26.13 3.61
N VAL A 26 33.55 26.61 3.32
CA VAL A 26 34.82 26.00 3.73
C VAL A 26 35.51 26.94 4.72
N VAL A 27 35.84 26.44 5.90
CA VAL A 27 36.52 27.21 6.94
C VAL A 27 37.99 27.40 6.57
N THR A 28 38.40 28.66 6.38
CA THR A 28 39.78 29.04 6.05
C THR A 28 40.55 29.48 7.29
N GLU A 29 41.89 29.44 7.24
CA GLU A 29 42.76 29.96 8.30
C GLU A 29 42.50 31.45 8.57
N GLU A 30 42.30 32.25 7.52
CA GLU A 30 41.92 33.66 7.63
C GLU A 30 40.63 33.87 8.42
N PHE A 31 39.64 32.98 8.26
CA PHE A 31 38.38 33.05 8.99
C PHE A 31 38.58 32.67 10.47
N LEU A 32 39.42 31.66 10.74
CA LEU A 32 39.76 31.26 12.11
C LEU A 32 40.46 32.41 12.85
N ASP A 33 41.44 33.05 12.21
CA ASP A 33 42.22 34.14 12.81
C ASP A 33 41.37 35.39 12.99
N LYS A 34 40.56 35.76 12.00
CA LYS A 34 39.67 36.93 12.06
C LYS A 34 38.72 36.89 13.26
N HIS A 35 38.21 35.71 13.59
CA HIS A 35 37.25 35.50 14.67
C HIS A 35 37.87 34.91 15.94
N ASN A 36 39.21 34.78 16.02
CA ASN A 36 39.94 34.16 17.13
C ASN A 36 39.38 32.78 17.53
N ILE A 37 39.16 31.90 16.56
CA ILE A 37 38.57 30.58 16.78
C ILE A 37 39.64 29.56 17.20
N ASP A 38 39.50 29.05 18.43
CA ASP A 38 40.38 27.99 18.97
C ASP A 38 40.02 26.60 18.43
N PHE A 39 38.72 26.28 18.40
CA PHE A 39 38.21 24.98 17.98
C PHE A 39 36.96 25.11 17.11
N VAL A 40 36.79 24.16 16.18
CA VAL A 40 35.58 24.02 15.36
C VAL A 40 34.87 22.73 15.77
N ALA A 41 33.58 22.82 16.08
CA ALA A 41 32.78 21.69 16.53
C ALA A 41 31.72 21.29 15.47
N HIS A 42 31.75 20.03 15.03
CA HIS A 42 30.76 19.43 14.13
C HIS A 42 30.71 17.91 14.33
N ASP A 43 29.73 17.21 13.75
CA ASP A 43 29.76 15.73 13.72
C ASP A 43 30.98 15.20 12.94
N SER A 44 31.31 13.91 13.16
CA SER A 44 32.53 13.30 12.62
C SER A 44 32.43 12.88 11.15
N LEU A 45 31.24 12.97 10.54
CA LEU A 45 31.04 12.51 9.18
C LEU A 45 31.74 13.45 8.18
N PRO A 46 32.38 12.92 7.12
CA PRO A 46 33.00 13.76 6.10
C PRO A 46 31.92 14.51 5.31
N TYR A 47 32.11 15.81 5.15
CA TYR A 47 31.22 16.65 4.36
C TYR A 47 31.87 17.02 3.04
N ALA A 48 31.36 16.45 1.93
CA ALA A 48 31.90 16.67 0.61
C ALA A 48 31.85 18.16 0.21
N ASP A 49 32.91 18.64 -0.43
CA ASP A 49 32.92 19.99 -0.98
C ASP A 49 32.01 20.05 -2.21
N ALA A 50 31.21 21.11 -2.30
CA ALA A 50 30.31 21.37 -3.42
C ALA A 50 31.08 21.57 -4.74
N SER A 51 32.37 21.94 -4.67
CA SER A 51 33.24 22.08 -5.84
C SER A 51 33.79 20.76 -6.40
N GLY A 52 33.63 19.65 -5.67
CA GLY A 52 34.20 18.35 -6.01
C GLY A 52 35.73 18.25 -5.86
N ALA A 53 36.40 19.29 -5.38
CA ALA A 53 37.85 19.32 -5.19
C ALA A 53 38.32 18.64 -3.89
N GLY A 54 37.45 18.51 -2.89
CA GLY A 54 37.77 17.97 -1.57
C GLY A 54 36.75 16.96 -1.05
N ASN A 55 37.24 15.93 -0.38
CA ASN A 55 36.40 14.87 0.23
C ASN A 55 35.74 15.32 1.54
N ASP A 56 36.35 16.27 2.26
CA ASP A 56 35.85 16.79 3.53
C ASP A 56 36.21 18.26 3.72
N VAL A 57 35.21 19.14 3.84
CA VAL A 57 35.40 20.59 4.06
C VAL A 57 36.10 20.90 5.39
N TYR A 58 36.10 19.96 6.35
CA TYR A 58 36.79 20.11 7.64
C TYR A 58 38.20 19.52 7.65
N GLU A 59 38.70 18.96 6.55
CA GLU A 59 39.98 18.24 6.50
C GLU A 59 41.16 19.10 7.01
N HIS A 60 41.20 20.36 6.61
CA HIS A 60 42.24 21.30 7.05
C HIS A 60 42.21 21.53 8.57
N VAL A 61 41.01 21.75 9.12
CA VAL A 61 40.83 21.99 10.57
C VAL A 61 41.14 20.75 11.40
N LYS A 62 40.81 19.56 10.87
CA LYS A 62 41.18 18.26 11.45
C LYS A 62 42.70 18.07 11.48
N LYS A 63 43.41 18.39 10.39
CA LYS A 63 44.88 18.31 10.32
C LYS A 63 45.58 19.23 11.32
N LEU A 64 45.02 20.41 11.59
CA LEU A 64 45.52 21.35 12.59
C LEU A 64 45.24 20.92 14.05
N GLY A 65 44.49 19.85 14.28
CA GLY A 65 44.09 19.41 15.61
C GLY A 65 43.08 20.32 16.31
N LYS A 66 42.43 21.22 15.54
CA LYS A 66 41.44 22.19 16.04
C LYS A 66 39.99 21.69 15.92
N PHE A 67 39.76 20.48 15.40
CA PHE A 67 38.41 19.92 15.25
C PHE A 67 37.94 19.19 16.51
N LYS A 68 36.68 19.41 16.92
CA LYS A 68 36.04 18.75 18.05
C LYS A 68 34.76 18.05 17.60
N GLU A 69 34.77 16.73 17.68
CA GLU A 69 33.63 15.92 17.26
C GLU A 69 32.46 16.04 18.24
N THR A 70 31.27 16.22 17.69
CA THR A 70 29.99 16.18 18.40
C THR A 70 29.18 14.97 17.96
N GLN A 71 28.19 14.58 18.77
CA GLN A 71 27.30 13.47 18.46
C GLN A 71 25.95 14.00 17.98
N ARG A 72 25.41 13.38 16.93
CA ARG A 72 24.07 13.68 16.44
C ARG A 72 23.03 13.23 17.47
N THR A 73 21.90 13.93 17.52
CA THR A 73 20.76 13.50 18.35
C THR A 73 19.87 12.59 17.52
N ASP A 74 19.68 11.35 17.98
CA ASP A 74 18.85 10.37 17.30
C ASP A 74 17.36 10.75 17.34
N GLY A 75 16.63 10.41 16.27
CA GLY A 75 15.18 10.60 16.20
C GLY A 75 14.70 12.03 15.92
N ILE A 76 15.62 12.97 15.62
CA ILE A 76 15.28 14.32 15.21
C ILE A 76 16.18 14.82 14.07
N SER A 77 15.57 15.35 13.01
CA SER A 77 16.27 16.08 11.95
C SER A 77 15.30 16.98 11.19
N THR A 78 15.82 17.96 10.45
CA THR A 78 15.00 18.82 9.60
C THR A 78 14.21 18.01 8.57
N SER A 79 14.85 17.01 7.94
CA SER A 79 14.20 16.12 6.98
C SER A 79 13.08 15.30 7.63
N ASP A 80 13.31 14.78 8.84
CA ASP A 80 12.30 14.04 9.58
C ASP A 80 11.08 14.92 9.93
N ILE A 81 11.29 16.15 10.38
CA ILE A 81 10.20 17.10 10.63
C ILE A 81 9.41 17.38 9.34
N ILE A 82 10.10 17.61 8.21
CA ILE A 82 9.46 17.82 6.91
C ILE A 82 8.65 16.59 6.50
N MET A 83 9.22 15.38 6.62
CA MET A 83 8.55 14.13 6.24
C MET A 83 7.30 13.88 7.07
N ARG A 84 7.32 14.18 8.39
CA ARG A 84 6.12 14.10 9.24
C ARG A 84 5.00 15.00 8.74
N ILE A 85 5.32 16.23 8.35
CA ILE A 85 4.34 17.19 7.81
C ILE A 85 3.80 16.72 6.46
N VAL A 86 4.68 16.26 5.56
CA VAL A 86 4.31 15.83 4.21
C VAL A 86 3.46 14.57 4.22
N LYS A 87 3.78 13.60 5.11
CA LYS A 87 3.02 12.36 5.27
C LYS A 87 1.54 12.62 5.55
N ASP A 88 1.27 13.56 6.44
CA ASP A 88 -0.10 13.87 6.89
C ASP A 88 -0.81 14.91 6.00
N TYR A 89 -0.12 15.44 4.98
CA TYR A 89 -0.63 16.50 4.12
C TYR A 89 -1.92 16.10 3.37
N ASN A 90 -1.96 14.89 2.81
CA ASN A 90 -3.15 14.43 2.07
C ASN A 90 -4.38 14.31 2.98
N GLU A 91 -4.19 13.86 4.23
CA GLU A 91 -5.26 13.77 5.23
C GLU A 91 -5.72 15.16 5.66
N TYR A 92 -4.79 16.09 5.88
CA TYR A 92 -5.09 17.49 6.15
C TYR A 92 -5.96 18.11 5.05
N VAL A 93 -5.60 17.90 3.78
CA VAL A 93 -6.35 18.42 2.63
C VAL A 93 -7.77 17.84 2.62
N MET A 94 -7.90 16.51 2.75
CA MET A 94 -9.21 15.85 2.70
C MET A 94 -10.13 16.26 3.85
N ARG A 95 -9.59 16.37 5.06
CA ARG A 95 -10.34 16.82 6.23
C ARG A 95 -10.86 18.24 6.05
N ASN A 96 -10.09 19.15 5.46
CA ASN A 96 -10.54 20.52 5.22
C ASN A 96 -11.51 20.63 4.04
N LEU A 97 -11.33 19.85 2.97
CA LEU A 97 -12.32 19.77 1.89
C LEU A 97 -13.68 19.26 2.40
N ALA A 98 -13.68 18.26 3.29
CA ALA A 98 -14.90 17.76 3.93
C ALA A 98 -15.58 18.80 4.84
N ARG A 99 -14.81 19.72 5.42
CA ARG A 99 -15.32 20.86 6.22
C ARG A 99 -15.86 22.01 5.36
N GLY A 100 -15.69 21.95 4.04
CA GLY A 100 -16.22 22.96 3.10
C GLY A 100 -15.21 24.01 2.65
N TYR A 101 -13.92 23.89 2.98
CA TYR A 101 -12.89 24.75 2.40
C TYR A 101 -12.76 24.50 0.90
N THR A 102 -12.48 25.55 0.13
CA THR A 102 -12.26 25.38 -1.31
C THR A 102 -10.84 24.93 -1.59
N ARG A 103 -10.64 24.24 -2.72
CA ARG A 103 -9.30 23.85 -3.19
C ARG A 103 -8.34 25.03 -3.35
N LYS A 104 -8.87 26.21 -3.69
CA LYS A 104 -8.08 27.44 -3.91
C LYS A 104 -7.51 27.94 -2.58
N ASP A 105 -8.31 27.89 -1.52
CA ASP A 105 -7.89 28.28 -0.17
C ASP A 105 -6.78 27.37 0.36
N LEU A 106 -6.80 26.09 -0.02
CA LEU A 106 -5.82 25.09 0.38
C LEU A 106 -4.58 25.02 -0.54
N GLY A 107 -4.54 25.81 -1.62
CA GLY A 107 -3.46 25.75 -2.61
C GLY A 107 -3.38 24.41 -3.37
N VAL A 108 -4.48 23.66 -3.43
CA VAL A 108 -4.50 22.31 -4.02
C VAL A 108 -4.93 22.38 -5.48
N SER A 109 -4.15 21.74 -6.35
CA SER A 109 -4.50 21.57 -7.77
C SER A 109 -5.79 20.76 -7.94
N TYR A 110 -6.58 21.10 -8.95
CA TYR A 110 -7.85 20.43 -9.25
C TYR A 110 -7.70 18.92 -9.45
N VAL A 111 -6.64 18.49 -10.16
CA VAL A 111 -6.36 17.06 -10.41
C VAL A 111 -6.08 16.33 -9.10
N LYS A 112 -5.27 16.94 -8.22
CA LYS A 112 -4.94 16.38 -6.90
C LYS A 112 -6.19 16.24 -6.04
N GLU A 113 -7.07 17.24 -6.02
CA GLU A 113 -8.34 17.20 -5.29
C GLU A 113 -9.23 16.03 -5.76
N LYS A 114 -9.39 15.86 -7.07
CA LYS A 114 -10.20 14.76 -7.63
C LYS A 114 -9.58 13.40 -7.33
N ARG A 115 -8.25 13.25 -7.47
CA ARG A 115 -7.54 12.02 -7.09
C ARG A 115 -7.76 11.67 -5.62
N LEU A 116 -7.63 12.64 -4.72
CA LEU A 116 -7.85 12.42 -3.29
C LEU A 116 -9.31 12.02 -2.98
N ARG A 117 -10.29 12.63 -3.66
CA ARG A 117 -11.71 12.28 -3.52
C ARG A 117 -12.01 10.86 -3.99
N VAL A 118 -11.42 10.44 -5.11
CA VAL A 118 -11.53 9.09 -5.64
C VAL A 118 -10.90 8.09 -4.67
N ASN A 119 -9.65 8.33 -4.22
CA ASN A 119 -8.97 7.47 -3.26
C ASN A 119 -9.77 7.29 -1.96
N MET A 120 -10.41 8.36 -1.47
CA MET A 120 -11.29 8.28 -0.30
C MET A 120 -12.57 7.48 -0.57
N GLY A 121 -13.14 7.62 -1.76
CA GLY A 121 -14.27 6.80 -2.21
C GLY A 121 -13.91 5.31 -2.26
N LEU A 122 -12.74 4.96 -2.81
CA LEU A 122 -12.23 3.59 -2.82
C LEU A 122 -11.97 3.06 -1.41
N LYS A 123 -11.36 3.87 -0.53
CA LYS A 123 -11.12 3.49 0.86
C LYS A 123 -12.43 3.21 1.60
N ASN A 124 -13.42 4.09 1.48
CA ASN A 124 -14.74 3.88 2.07
C ASN A 124 -15.46 2.64 1.50
N LEU A 125 -15.29 2.37 0.20
CA LEU A 125 -15.83 1.15 -0.41
C LEU A 125 -15.15 -0.10 0.16
N ARG A 126 -13.81 -0.11 0.22
CA ARG A 126 -13.02 -1.19 0.83
C ARG A 126 -13.43 -1.43 2.27
N ASP A 127 -13.59 -0.37 3.06
CA ASP A 127 -14.02 -0.47 4.46
C ASP A 127 -15.44 -1.06 4.57
N ARG A 128 -16.36 -0.66 3.69
CA ARG A 128 -17.72 -1.24 3.62
C ARG A 128 -17.70 -2.71 3.21
N VAL A 129 -16.86 -3.08 2.24
CA VAL A 129 -16.68 -4.47 1.80
C VAL A 129 -16.13 -5.31 2.94
N LYS A 130 -15.10 -4.82 3.64
CA LYS A 130 -14.51 -5.49 4.80
C LYS A 130 -15.54 -5.69 5.92
N GLN A 131 -16.34 -4.67 6.24
CA GLN A 131 -17.45 -4.79 7.20
C GLN A 131 -18.52 -5.79 6.75
N HIS A 132 -18.82 -5.85 5.45
CA HIS A 132 -19.74 -6.86 4.90
C HIS A 132 -19.14 -8.26 4.96
N GLN A 133 -17.85 -8.42 4.66
CA GLN A 133 -17.15 -9.70 4.74
C GLN A 133 -17.07 -10.20 6.18
N GLU A 134 -16.81 -9.33 7.16
CA GLU A 134 -16.85 -9.69 8.59
C GLU A 134 -18.26 -10.12 9.03
N LYS A 135 -19.32 -9.43 8.56
CA LYS A 135 -20.72 -9.81 8.82
C LYS A 135 -21.17 -11.06 8.06
N VAL A 136 -20.56 -11.34 6.90
CA VAL A 136 -20.85 -12.54 6.09
C VAL A 136 -19.98 -13.72 6.54
N GLY A 137 -18.86 -13.47 7.22
CA GLY A 137 -18.09 -14.49 7.96
C GLY A 137 -18.86 -15.10 9.12
N GLU A 138 -19.88 -14.39 9.65
CA GLU A 138 -20.90 -14.98 10.54
C GLU A 138 -21.95 -15.83 9.79
N LYS A 139 -21.98 -15.78 8.45
CA LYS A 139 -22.89 -16.52 7.57
C LYS A 139 -22.23 -17.78 6.96
N GLU A 140 -21.18 -18.31 7.57
CA GLU A 140 -20.71 -19.68 7.26
C GLU A 140 -21.81 -20.73 7.47
N GLU A 141 -22.85 -20.43 8.25
CA GLU A 141 -24.05 -21.27 8.41
C GLU A 141 -24.78 -21.57 7.08
N TRP A 142 -24.67 -20.70 6.06
CA TRP A 142 -25.27 -20.94 4.73
C TRP A 142 -24.46 -21.92 3.88
N VAL A 143 -23.13 -21.85 3.97
CA VAL A 143 -22.24 -22.77 3.24
C VAL A 143 -22.30 -24.15 3.89
N GLU A 144 -22.33 -24.21 5.21
CA GLU A 144 -22.47 -25.46 5.98
C GLU A 144 -23.83 -26.14 5.78
N ASN A 145 -24.92 -25.39 5.59
CA ASN A 145 -26.24 -25.97 5.31
C ASN A 145 -26.53 -26.17 3.82
N ALA A 146 -25.68 -25.74 2.90
CA ALA A 146 -25.89 -25.91 1.46
C ALA A 146 -26.00 -27.40 1.11
N ASP A 147 -25.09 -28.22 1.62
CA ASP A 147 -25.09 -29.68 1.41
C ASP A 147 -26.36 -30.34 1.95
N ARG A 148 -26.87 -29.87 3.10
CA ARG A 148 -28.12 -30.39 3.69
C ARG A 148 -29.34 -30.09 2.83
N TRP A 149 -29.37 -28.93 2.19
CA TRP A 149 -30.49 -28.50 1.34
C TRP A 149 -30.42 -29.16 -0.03
N VAL A 150 -29.21 -29.34 -0.58
CA VAL A 150 -28.96 -30.12 -1.80
C VAL A 150 -29.33 -31.58 -1.58
N ALA A 151 -28.93 -32.17 -0.45
CA ALA A 151 -29.31 -33.54 -0.10
C ALA A 151 -30.83 -33.71 0.03
N GLY A 152 -31.52 -32.81 0.75
CA GLY A 152 -32.99 -32.86 0.87
C GLY A 152 -33.74 -32.59 -0.44
N PHE A 153 -33.14 -31.84 -1.36
CA PHE A 153 -33.67 -31.66 -2.71
C PHE A 153 -33.49 -32.92 -3.57
N LEU A 154 -32.29 -33.51 -3.54
CA LEU A 154 -31.97 -34.74 -4.27
C LEU A 154 -32.79 -35.94 -3.77
N GLU A 155 -32.99 -36.06 -2.47
CA GLU A 155 -33.84 -37.11 -1.87
C GLU A 155 -35.28 -37.00 -2.39
N LYS A 156 -35.87 -35.80 -2.37
CA LYS A 156 -37.20 -35.56 -2.95
C LYS A 156 -37.24 -35.79 -4.47
N PHE A 157 -36.13 -35.52 -5.16
CA PHE A 157 -36.01 -35.76 -6.59
C PHE A 157 -35.90 -37.26 -6.92
N GLU A 158 -35.17 -38.03 -6.11
CA GLU A 158 -35.07 -39.49 -6.20
C GLU A 158 -36.39 -40.18 -5.85
N GLU A 159 -37.10 -39.72 -4.83
CA GLU A 159 -38.47 -40.19 -4.52
C GLU A 159 -39.42 -39.95 -5.71
N GLY A 160 -39.32 -38.76 -6.33
CA GLY A 160 -40.05 -38.42 -7.54
C GLY A 160 -39.69 -39.33 -8.72
N CYS A 161 -38.40 -39.58 -8.93
CA CYS A 161 -37.87 -40.41 -10.01
C CYS A 161 -38.20 -41.90 -9.80
N HIS A 162 -38.25 -42.39 -8.56
CA HIS A 162 -38.67 -43.75 -8.24
C HIS A 162 -40.16 -43.98 -8.51
N SER A 163 -41.03 -43.00 -8.20
CA SER A 163 -42.45 -43.08 -8.56
C SER A 163 -42.68 -43.11 -10.08
N MET A 164 -41.85 -42.35 -10.81
CA MET A 164 -41.87 -42.31 -12.27
C MET A 164 -41.30 -43.61 -12.86
N GLY A 165 -40.23 -44.14 -12.27
CA GLY A 165 -39.55 -45.36 -12.68
C GLY A 165 -40.38 -46.62 -12.47
N THR A 166 -41.14 -46.74 -11.37
CA THR A 166 -42.11 -47.83 -11.17
C THR A 166 -43.26 -47.75 -12.18
N ALA A 167 -43.81 -46.54 -12.41
CA ALA A 167 -44.86 -46.33 -13.41
C ALA A 167 -44.41 -46.62 -14.85
N ILE A 168 -43.13 -46.39 -15.18
CA ILE A 168 -42.54 -46.73 -16.47
C ILE A 168 -42.30 -48.25 -16.58
N LYS A 169 -41.79 -48.89 -15.53
CA LYS A 169 -41.58 -50.35 -15.50
C LYS A 169 -42.90 -51.14 -15.63
N GLU A 170 -43.96 -50.72 -14.95
CA GLU A 170 -45.29 -51.34 -15.09
C GLU A 170 -45.80 -51.25 -16.54
N ARG A 171 -45.66 -50.08 -17.19
CA ARG A 171 -46.04 -49.91 -18.60
C ARG A 171 -45.17 -50.71 -19.57
N ILE A 172 -43.89 -50.89 -19.28
CA ILE A 172 -42.99 -51.71 -20.10
C ILE A 172 -43.29 -53.20 -19.91
N GLN A 173 -43.61 -53.65 -18.69
CA GLN A 173 -43.98 -55.03 -18.40
C GLN A 173 -45.32 -55.42 -19.03
N GLU A 174 -46.32 -54.52 -19.00
CA GLU A 174 -47.58 -54.70 -19.76
C GLU A 174 -47.35 -54.77 -21.28
N ARG A 175 -46.40 -53.98 -21.80
CA ARG A 175 -46.04 -54.00 -23.23
C ARG A 175 -45.25 -55.25 -23.62
N LEU A 176 -44.36 -55.75 -22.76
CA LEU A 176 -43.57 -56.96 -23.01
C LEU A 176 -44.42 -58.23 -23.00
N ILE A 177 -45.41 -58.33 -22.09
CA ILE A 177 -46.40 -59.43 -22.10
C ILE A 177 -47.23 -59.41 -23.40
N LYS A 178 -47.42 -58.22 -23.99
CA LYS A 178 -48.13 -58.02 -25.27
C LYS A 178 -47.25 -58.22 -26.51
N ALA A 179 -45.92 -58.20 -26.36
CA ALA A 179 -44.93 -58.24 -27.45
C ALA A 179 -44.21 -59.60 -27.59
N GLN A 180 -44.60 -60.64 -26.84
CA GLN A 180 -44.24 -62.03 -27.14
C GLN A 180 -44.92 -62.58 -28.41
N SER A 181 -45.73 -61.76 -29.11
CA SER A 181 -46.09 -61.97 -30.51
C SER A 181 -45.28 -61.02 -31.41
N SER A 182 -44.46 -61.60 -32.27
CA SER A 182 -43.67 -61.00 -33.36
C SER A 182 -42.29 -60.42 -33.00
N ASP A 183 -41.30 -61.07 -33.59
CA ASP A 183 -39.86 -60.97 -33.40
C ASP A 183 -39.19 -59.93 -34.32
N PHE A 184 -37.96 -59.60 -33.92
CA PHE A 184 -36.78 -59.34 -34.74
C PHE A 184 -36.34 -57.89 -35.04
N GLY A 185 -35.15 -57.55 -34.52
CA GLY A 185 -34.09 -56.98 -35.36
C GLY A 185 -33.51 -55.60 -35.02
N SER A 186 -32.52 -55.59 -34.13
CA SER A 186 -31.26 -54.80 -34.15
C SER A 186 -31.27 -53.26 -34.22
N LEU A 187 -30.56 -52.62 -33.27
CA LEU A 187 -29.25 -51.94 -33.51
C LEU A 187 -28.98 -50.85 -32.46
N LEU A 188 -28.16 -51.11 -31.43
CA LEU A 188 -27.42 -50.08 -30.68
C LEU A 188 -26.13 -50.66 -30.09
N GLN A 189 -25.02 -50.00 -30.38
CA GLN A 189 -23.71 -50.14 -29.72
C GLN A 189 -23.08 -48.73 -29.83
N TYR A 190 -23.17 -47.86 -28.81
CA TYR A 190 -22.35 -47.76 -27.60
C TYR A 190 -20.84 -47.78 -27.87
N ASP A 191 -20.17 -46.66 -27.61
CA ASP A 191 -18.95 -46.67 -26.77
C ASP A 191 -18.60 -45.27 -26.23
N SER A 192 -17.90 -45.31 -25.10
CA SER A 192 -17.75 -44.29 -24.05
C SER A 192 -16.35 -43.64 -23.98
N TYR A 193 -16.14 -42.87 -22.89
CA TYR A 193 -14.90 -42.27 -22.35
C TYR A 193 -14.52 -40.90 -22.98
N ASP A 194 -14.02 -39.89 -22.26
CA ASP A 194 -13.25 -39.92 -21.02
C ASP A 194 -13.27 -38.56 -20.27
N SER A 195 -12.80 -38.64 -19.01
CA SER A 195 -12.55 -37.64 -17.97
C SER A 195 -11.51 -36.57 -18.36
N ASP A 196 -11.55 -35.37 -17.73
CA ASP A 196 -10.44 -34.86 -16.90
C ASP A 196 -10.61 -33.42 -16.35
N GLU A 197 -10.29 -33.30 -15.06
CA GLU A 197 -10.16 -32.09 -14.23
C GLU A 197 -8.87 -31.30 -14.55
N ALA A 198 -8.85 -29.99 -14.28
CA ALA A 198 -8.03 -29.38 -13.20
C ALA A 198 -7.70 -27.86 -13.42
N LYS A 199 -8.11 -27.07 -12.41
CA LYS A 199 -7.35 -26.04 -11.65
C LYS A 199 -6.84 -24.77 -12.37
N GLU A 200 -7.51 -23.66 -12.07
CA GLU A 200 -6.93 -22.30 -12.09
C GLU A 200 -6.17 -22.05 -10.79
N ASN A 201 -4.94 -21.54 -10.90
CA ASN A 201 -4.16 -20.98 -9.80
C ASN A 201 -4.22 -19.44 -9.91
N ASP A 202 -4.37 -18.83 -8.74
CA ASP A 202 -4.20 -17.40 -8.44
C ASP A 202 -2.80 -16.90 -8.83
N GLU A 203 -2.69 -15.62 -9.20
CA GLU A 203 -1.55 -14.76 -8.88
C GLU A 203 -1.95 -13.28 -9.07
N ASP A 204 -2.22 -12.62 -7.95
CA ASP A 204 -2.29 -11.16 -7.82
C ASP A 204 -0.85 -10.61 -7.80
N GLU A 205 -0.49 -9.74 -8.76
CA GLU A 205 0.72 -8.93 -8.70
C GLU A 205 0.38 -7.49 -8.32
N ASP A 206 0.91 -7.06 -7.17
CA ASP A 206 0.94 -5.70 -6.67
C ASP A 206 1.91 -4.83 -7.50
N GLU A 207 1.40 -3.79 -8.18
CA GLU A 207 2.22 -2.73 -8.79
C GLU A 207 2.43 -1.56 -7.81
N ASP A 208 3.53 -1.61 -7.05
CA ASP A 208 4.13 -0.47 -6.36
C ASP A 208 5.44 -0.07 -7.08
N GLU A 209 5.33 0.66 -8.19
CA GLU A 209 6.46 1.39 -8.78
C GLU A 209 6.00 2.72 -9.36
N LEU A 210 6.31 3.84 -8.67
CA LEU A 210 6.63 5.08 -9.37
C LEU A 210 7.22 6.08 -8.36
N PHE A 211 8.55 6.14 -8.24
CA PHE A 211 9.36 7.35 -8.05
C PHE A 211 10.85 6.98 -8.11
N GLU A 212 11.34 6.64 -9.29
CA GLU A 212 12.73 6.96 -9.66
C GLU A 212 12.69 8.08 -10.71
N ASP A 213 13.77 8.86 -10.72
CA ASP A 213 14.08 9.97 -11.62
C ASP A 213 13.57 11.37 -11.25
N VAL A 214 14.22 11.92 -10.21
CA VAL A 214 14.75 13.30 -10.32
C VAL A 214 16.21 13.29 -9.84
N LYS A 215 17.14 13.11 -10.79
CA LYS A 215 18.52 13.57 -10.67
C LYS A 215 18.88 14.38 -11.92
N GLU A 216 19.39 15.57 -11.62
CA GLU A 216 20.09 16.58 -12.47
C GLU A 216 19.34 17.24 -13.62
#